data_AF-A0A136M301-F1
#
_entry.id   AF-A0A136M301-F1
#
_cell.length_a   1.000
_cell.length_b   1.000
_cell.length_c   1.000
_cell.angle_alpha   90.00
_cell.angle_beta   90.00
_cell.angle_gamma   90.00
#
_symmetry.space_group_name_H-M   'P 1'
#
loop_
_entity.id
_entity.type
_entity.pdbx_description
1 polymer ?
#
loop_
_entity_poly.entity_id
_entity_poly.type
_entity_poly.pdbx_seq_one_letter_code
_entity_poly.pdbx_strand_id
1 'polypeptide(L)' 'MSNRTRSILKAIAVLLVLLAVLMELQLVIIPAISVYKFWIVVIAFAIMLISTK' A
#
# COMPACT_ATOMS: atom_id res chain seq x y z
N MET A 1 8.19 -16.05 9.14
CA MET A 1 7.68 -14.77 9.68
C MET A 1 6.92 -15.03 10.96
N SER A 2 7.16 -14.23 12.00
CA SER A 2 6.28 -14.26 13.16
C SER A 2 4.91 -13.69 12.81
N ASN A 3 3.87 -14.06 13.58
CA ASN A 3 2.53 -13.50 13.41
C ASN A 3 2.55 -11.96 13.47
N ARG A 4 3.45 -11.38 14.29
CA ARG A 4 3.68 -9.93 14.35
C ARG A 4 4.18 -9.37 13.01
N THR A 5 5.20 -9.97 12.40
CA THR A 5 5.71 -9.50 11.10
C THR A 5 4.63 -9.57 10.01
N ARG A 6 3.79 -10.61 10.00
CA ARG A 6 2.70 -10.74 9.02
C ARG A 6 1.65 -9.64 9.20
N SER A 7 1.26 -9.40 10.45
CA SER A 7 0.31 -8.34 10.77
C SER A 7 0.83 -6.96 10.33
N ILE A 8 2.12 -6.69 10.54
CA ILE A 8 2.75 -5.43 10.12
C ILE A 8 2.76 -5.30 8.58
N LEU A 9 3.15 -6.35 7.84
CA LEU A 9 3.14 -6.31 6.38
C LEU A 9 1.73 -6.06 5.82
N LYS A 10 0.71 -6.73 6.38
CA LYS A 10 -0.69 -6.49 6.00
C LYS A 10 -1.11 -5.05 6.27
N ALA A 11 -0.77 -4.51 7.44
CA ALA A 11 -1.07 -3.12 7.78
C ALA A 11 -0.40 -2.13 6.80
N ILE A 12 0.88 -2.35 6.49
CA ILE A 12 1.62 -1.52 5.53
C ILE A 12 0.97 -1.60 4.14
N ALA A 13 0.62 -2.80 3.66
CA ALA A 13 -0.06 -2.97 2.37
C ALA A 13 -1.38 -2.20 2.32
N VAL A 14 -2.20 -2.30 3.37
CA VAL A 14 -3.47 -1.57 3.47
C VAL A 14 -3.24 -0.06 3.47
N LEU A 15 -2.26 0.43 4.24
CA LEU A 15 -1.95 1.87 4.29
C LEU A 15 -1.50 2.43 2.93
N LEU A 16 -0.68 1.67 2.19
CA LEU A 16 -0.23 2.06 0.85
C LEU A 16 -1.40 2.18 -0.14
N VAL A 17 -2.32 1.21 -0.13
CA VAL A 17 -3.53 1.26 -0.96
C VAL A 17 -4.44 2.41 -0.53
N LEU A 18 -4.63 2.61 0.76
CA LEU A 18 -5.47 3.69 1.28
C LEU A 18 -4.95 5.06 0.83
N LEU A 19 -3.63 5.27 0.93
CA LEU A 19 -2.99 6.50 0.44
C LEU A 19 -3.25 6.70 -1.06
N ALA A 20 -3.06 5.65 -1.88
CA ALA A 20 -3.31 5.73 -3.31
C ALA A 20 -4.76 6.09 -3.63
N VAL A 21 -5.73 5.52 -2.90
CA VAL A 21 -7.17 5.85 -3.04
C VAL A 21 -7.46 7.30 -2.66
N LEU A 22 -6.92 7.78 -1.54
CA LEU A 22 -7.10 9.18 -1.12
C LEU A 22 -6.52 10.17 -2.13
N MET A 23 -5.42 9.79 -2.79
CA MET A 23 -4.85 10.59 -3.89
C MET A 23 -5.68 10.55 -5.15
N GLU A 24 -6.36 9.44 -5.45
CA GLU A 24 -7.26 9.33 -6.59
C GLU A 24 -8.53 10.16 -6.39
N LEU A 25 -9.04 10.20 -5.16
CA LEU A 25 -10.17 11.05 -4.75
C LEU A 25 -9.80 12.54 -4.60
N GLN A 26 -8.56 12.92 -4.89
CA GLN A 26 -8.04 14.28 -4.73
C GLN A 26 -8.15 14.85 -3.30
N LEU A 27 -8.35 13.99 -2.29
CA LEU A 27 -8.35 14.37 -0.87
C LEU A 27 -6.92 14.60 -0.35
N VAL A 28 -5.94 13.94 -0.97
CA VAL A 28 -4.51 14.08 -0.66
C VAL A 28 -3.75 14.32 -1.96
N ILE A 29 -3.01 15.43 -2.06
CA ILE A 29 -2.25 15.77 -3.27
C ILE A 29 -0.77 15.79 -2.93
N ILE A 30 -0.04 14.80 -3.44
CA ILE A 30 1.41 14.69 -3.28
C ILE A 30 2.04 14.56 -4.68
N PRO A 31 2.49 15.68 -5.28
CA PRO A 31 2.95 15.71 -6.67
C PRO A 31 4.08 14.73 -6.96
N ALA A 32 5.04 14.59 -6.04
CA ALA A 32 6.22 13.74 -6.20
C ALA A 32 5.89 12.24 -6.37
N ILE A 33 4.76 11.76 -5.82
CA ILE A 33 4.37 10.35 -5.87
C ILE A 33 3.14 10.09 -6.75
N SER A 34 2.51 11.14 -7.29
CA SER A 34 1.27 11.04 -8.09
C SER A 34 1.43 10.19 -9.35
N VAL A 35 2.59 10.28 -10.01
CA VAL A 35 2.91 9.48 -11.21
C VAL A 35 3.09 7.99 -10.88
N TYR A 36 3.41 7.66 -9.62
CA TYR A 36 3.71 6.30 -9.17
C TYR A 36 2.52 5.60 -8.49
N LYS A 37 1.33 6.21 -8.47
CA LYS A 37 0.12 5.65 -7.81
C LYS A 37 -0.15 4.19 -8.22
N PHE A 38 -0.06 3.88 -9.50
CA PHE A 38 -0.24 2.52 -10.02
C PHE A 38 0.77 1.54 -9.39
N TRP A 39 2.05 1.91 -9.38
CA TRP A 39 3.12 1.08 -8.84
C TRP A 39 3.03 0.89 -7.32
N ILE A 40 2.54 1.90 -6.59
CA ILE A 40 2.26 1.80 -5.15
C ILE A 40 1.24 0.68 -4.88
N VAL A 41 0.18 0.60 -5.69
CA VAL A 41 -0.84 -0.47 -5.56
C VAL A 41 -0.27 -1.84 -5.92
N VAL A 42 0.56 -1.94 -6.97
CA VAL A 42 1.24 -3.19 -7.35
C VAL A 42 2.13 -3.71 -6.22
N ILE A 43 2.94 -2.83 -5.61
CA ILE A 43 3.81 -3.18 -4.49
C ILE A 43 2.97 -3.60 -3.27
N ALA A 44 1.91 -2.88 -2.95
CA ALA A 44 1.03 -3.23 -1.84
C ALA A 44 0.38 -4.61 -2.04
N PHE A 45 -0.04 -4.94 -3.27
CA PHE A 45 -0.55 -6.26 -3.60
C PHE A 45 0.51 -7.36 -3.42
N ALA A 46 1.75 -7.12 -3.90
CA ALA A 46 2.86 -8.05 -3.71
C ALA A 46 3.17 -8.29 -2.21
N ILE A 47 3.17 -7.22 -1.39
CA ILE A 47 3.34 -7.31 0.06
C ILE A 47 2.22 -8.14 0.70
N MET A 48 0.97 -7.94 0.25
CA MET A 48 -0.16 -8.71 0.75
C MET A 48 -0.03 -10.20 0.42
N LEU A 49 0.39 -10.55 -0.80
CA LEU A 49 0.61 -11.93 -1.22
C LEU A 49 1.68 -12.62 -0.36
N ILE A 50 2.84 -12.01 -0.14
CA ILE A 50 3.90 -12.60 0.69
C ILE A 50 3.50 -12.71 2.17
N SER A 51 2.59 -11.86 2.63
CA SER A 51 2.06 -11.92 3.99
C SER A 51 1.08 -13.08 4.22
N THR A 52 0.57 -13.68 3.13
CA THR A 52 -0.46 -14.74 3.13
C THR A 52 0.20 -16.12 3.11
N LYS A 53 0.75 -16.52 4.25
CA LYS A 53 1.13 -17.90 4.62
C LYS A 53 1.14 -18.01 6.15
#